data_AF-A0A2Z6LIF0-F1
#
_entry.id   AF-A0A2Z6LIF0-F1
#
_cell.length_a   1.000
_cell.length_b   1.000
_cell.length_c   1.000
_cell.angle_alpha   90.00
_cell.angle_beta   90.00
_cell.angle_gamma   90.00
#
_symmetry.space_group_name_H-M   'P 1'
#
loop_
_entity.id
_entity.type
_entity.pdbx_description
1 polymer ?
#
loop_
_entity_poly.entity_id
_entity_poly.type
_entity_poly.pdbx_seq_one_letter_code
_entity_poly.pdbx_strand_id
1 'polypeptide(L)'
;MAESVVWGFLSPVVETLIRCTTMDEYHRLLDDDIVEHIEWIERELRSMPTTYGKQEAEWERQLGDVASDAMIDLAGRRSGVLKWTYLRSLPSSVSKLLKLQTLDLKHTYIETLPSSIWKMELRHLFLNEVFQCKFPPQPKLRNSLSNLQTLSGLCIDVEAPVKNGLDKLVNIKKLRLVCQSLSLNQEEAMIHQLEAVADWITTLEHLQSLRQTSINGFGKPLNLHLKSFENNINLTNMYLGGRLSSSSVLLSQFPQSLVKLTLAFSKLAIDPMITLKDFPNLQKLCLHGKSYTGTTMVCKSQSFPKLLVFKFCNLKNLEAWKIDPGALPSLQSLEIIFCPRLQMLPDGLKHVNTLLELKHKNLLRKLHRWIRNFIWSGHVSTRKTCTVAWSMVCRPYDEGGLALRLVSHINDSLMLHLCWKLFSSKDHWAVMCRARFLKFGLPTRTYLKSSIWHDIKQHVHTVKENSRWLIGSGNSVAFWLDNWLEEPLVDLFNFPTSSYHHLTARVSSFIENGEWKIPASFAQQDATLLTRIHQIMLPKQSLEDILVWCGSTDGSLSAKLAYEHLNQAQQPVGNLCADKLANLGHAFDQMEWWNSLPAPLRDDFLLDKLGIPY
;
A
#
# COMPACT_ATOMS: atom_id res chain seq x y z
N MET A 1 22.69 -13.60 -18.99
CA MET A 1 21.89 -12.70 -19.85
C MET A 1 20.50 -12.40 -19.28
N ALA A 2 19.72 -13.38 -18.81
CA ALA A 2 18.44 -13.10 -18.15
C ALA A 2 18.60 -12.44 -16.76
N GLU A 3 19.60 -12.84 -15.97
CA GLU A 3 19.89 -12.22 -14.67
C GLU A 3 20.44 -10.79 -14.81
N SER A 4 21.29 -10.51 -15.81
CA SER A 4 21.84 -9.17 -16.07
C SER A 4 20.77 -8.15 -16.50
N VAL A 5 19.70 -8.61 -17.15
CA VAL A 5 18.53 -7.78 -17.49
C VAL A 5 17.70 -7.46 -16.24
N VAL A 6 17.55 -8.41 -15.31
CA VAL A 6 16.82 -8.21 -14.04
C VAL A 6 17.56 -7.23 -13.11
N TRP A 7 18.88 -7.35 -12.97
CA TRP A 7 19.72 -6.34 -12.31
C TRP A 7 19.62 -4.98 -13.01
N GLY A 8 19.48 -5.01 -14.34
CA GLY A 8 19.20 -3.88 -15.21
C GLY A 8 17.95 -3.07 -14.83
N PHE A 9 16.88 -3.71 -14.37
CA PHE A 9 15.63 -3.05 -13.99
C PHE A 9 15.61 -2.60 -12.51
N LEU A 10 16.43 -3.19 -11.65
CA LEU A 10 16.37 -3.04 -10.19
C LEU A 10 17.25 -1.92 -9.63
N SER A 11 18.42 -1.65 -10.24
CA SER A 11 19.42 -0.73 -9.71
C SER A 11 18.91 0.70 -9.39
N PRO A 12 18.11 1.36 -10.25
CA PRO A 12 17.70 2.74 -9.99
C PRO A 12 16.76 2.87 -8.80
N VAL A 13 15.88 1.89 -8.57
CA VAL A 13 14.92 1.90 -7.44
C VAL A 13 15.63 1.57 -6.13
N VAL A 14 16.55 0.61 -6.16
CA VAL A 14 17.32 0.17 -4.99
C VAL A 14 18.27 1.28 -4.53
N GLU A 15 18.99 1.96 -5.43
CA GLU A 15 19.81 3.14 -5.08
C GLU A 15 18.96 4.30 -4.53
N THR A 16 17.75 4.49 -5.03
CA THR A 16 16.81 5.52 -4.56
C THR A 16 16.32 5.25 -3.13
N LEU A 17 16.06 3.98 -2.80
CA LEU A 17 15.67 3.56 -1.44
C LEU A 17 16.85 3.62 -0.46
N ILE A 18 18.07 3.27 -0.91
CA ILE A 18 19.29 3.32 -0.09
C ILE A 18 19.69 4.76 0.27
N ARG A 19 19.40 5.75 -0.60
CA ARG A 19 19.67 7.17 -0.32
C ARG A 19 18.66 7.84 0.62
N CYS A 20 17.57 7.17 1.00
CA CYS A 20 16.62 7.69 1.99
C CYS A 20 17.20 7.58 3.40
N THR A 21 17.55 8.72 3.98
CA THR A 21 18.12 8.81 5.33
C THR A 21 17.07 9.07 6.41
N THR A 22 15.85 9.44 6.01
CA THR A 22 14.74 9.73 6.93
C THR A 22 13.40 9.15 6.48
N MET A 23 12.52 8.83 7.44
CA MET A 23 11.17 8.33 7.12
C MET A 23 10.31 9.36 6.37
N ASP A 24 10.64 10.65 6.49
CA ASP A 24 9.99 11.74 5.74
C ASP A 24 10.46 11.82 4.26
N GLU A 25 11.60 11.22 3.88
CA GLU A 25 12.03 11.02 2.49
C GLU A 25 11.39 9.76 1.89
N TYR A 26 11.32 8.69 2.68
CA TYR A 26 10.58 7.47 2.34
C TYR A 26 9.09 7.77 2.04
N HIS A 27 8.43 8.60 2.87
CA HIS A 27 7.05 9.04 2.64
C HIS A 27 6.86 10.01 1.46
N ARG A 28 7.92 10.67 0.98
CA ARG A 28 7.89 11.49 -0.25
C ARG A 28 7.96 10.64 -1.53
N LEU A 29 8.63 9.49 -1.45
CA LEU A 29 8.69 8.49 -2.53
C LEU A 29 7.43 7.60 -2.60
N LEU A 30 6.65 7.53 -1.53
CA LEU A 30 5.36 6.83 -1.48
C LEU A 30 4.27 7.60 -2.27
N ASP A 31 4.40 7.68 -3.61
CA ASP A 31 3.25 7.80 -4.50
C ASP A 31 2.50 6.44 -4.50
N ASP A 32 1.19 6.44 -4.79
CA ASP A 32 0.37 5.20 -4.86
C ASP A 32 0.97 4.13 -5.81
N ASP A 33 1.92 4.49 -6.71
CA ASP A 33 2.59 3.61 -7.68
C ASP A 33 3.90 2.94 -7.17
N ILE A 34 4.55 3.46 -6.13
CA ILE A 34 5.89 2.99 -5.67
C ILE A 34 5.79 1.96 -4.53
N VAL A 35 4.71 2.02 -3.73
CA VAL A 35 4.47 1.11 -2.59
C VAL A 35 4.43 -0.36 -3.03
N GLU A 36 3.96 -0.63 -4.25
CA GLU A 36 3.75 -1.99 -4.78
C GLU A 36 5.05 -2.72 -5.16
N HIS A 37 6.16 -2.00 -5.35
CA HIS A 37 7.44 -2.60 -5.76
C HIS A 37 8.43 -2.79 -4.60
N ILE A 38 8.25 -2.08 -3.48
CA ILE A 38 9.17 -2.14 -2.33
C ILE A 38 9.11 -3.51 -1.64
N GLU A 39 7.93 -4.10 -1.47
CA GLU A 39 7.77 -5.45 -0.88
C GLU A 39 8.34 -6.57 -1.77
N TRP A 40 8.36 -6.36 -3.10
CA TRP A 40 8.98 -7.29 -4.04
C TRP A 40 10.51 -7.19 -4.01
N ILE A 41 11.04 -5.96 -3.95
CA ILE A 41 12.48 -5.67 -3.87
C ILE A 41 13.09 -6.15 -2.53
N GLU A 42 12.40 -5.95 -1.41
CA GLU A 42 12.84 -6.43 -0.09
C GLU A 42 12.85 -7.96 0.03
N ARG A 43 12.11 -8.67 -0.83
CA ARG A 43 12.06 -10.12 -0.87
C ARG A 43 13.20 -10.71 -1.70
N GLU A 44 13.57 -10.06 -2.81
CA GLU A 44 14.69 -10.47 -3.66
C GLU A 44 16.06 -10.11 -3.06
N LEU A 45 16.18 -8.95 -2.38
CA LEU A 45 17.43 -8.52 -1.71
C LEU A 45 17.89 -9.47 -0.59
N ARG A 46 16.99 -10.26 0.01
CA ARG A 46 17.35 -11.25 1.04
C ARG A 46 18.00 -12.52 0.46
N SER A 47 18.02 -12.68 -0.85
CA SER A 47 18.44 -13.93 -1.52
C SER A 47 19.82 -13.88 -2.16
N MET A 48 20.58 -12.78 -2.06
CA MET A 48 21.73 -12.55 -2.97
C MET A 48 23.12 -12.46 -2.28
N PRO A 49 24.20 -12.99 -2.91
CA PRO A 49 25.55 -12.98 -2.36
C PRO A 49 26.33 -11.69 -2.66
N THR A 50 27.22 -11.31 -1.74
CA THR A 50 28.02 -10.08 -1.77
C THR A 50 29.30 -10.22 -2.61
N THR A 51 29.35 -9.70 -3.84
CA THR A 51 30.61 -9.29 -4.51
C THR A 51 30.32 -8.29 -5.64
N TYR A 52 30.46 -6.98 -5.38
CA TYR A 52 30.27 -5.91 -6.36
C TYR A 52 31.47 -4.96 -6.31
N GLY A 53 32.24 -4.87 -7.39
CA GLY A 53 33.42 -3.98 -7.46
C GLY A 53 34.25 -4.07 -8.74
N LYS A 54 34.11 -5.12 -9.57
CA LYS A 54 34.85 -5.26 -10.84
C LYS A 54 33.99 -5.14 -12.11
N GLN A 55 32.67 -5.07 -11.98
CA GLN A 55 31.75 -5.09 -13.12
C GLN A 55 31.44 -3.68 -13.66
N GLU A 56 31.54 -2.65 -12.83
CA GLU A 56 31.07 -1.27 -13.09
C GLU A 56 31.64 -0.63 -14.37
N ALA A 57 32.94 -0.86 -14.65
CA ALA A 57 33.61 -0.28 -15.82
C ALA A 57 33.21 -0.95 -17.16
N GLU A 58 32.79 -2.21 -17.14
CA GLU A 58 32.34 -2.94 -18.33
C GLU A 58 30.86 -2.66 -18.63
N TRP A 59 30.07 -2.39 -17.58
CA TRP A 59 28.71 -1.87 -17.70
C TRP A 59 28.67 -0.48 -18.35
N GLU A 60 29.53 0.46 -17.95
CA GLU A 60 29.52 1.82 -18.54
C GLU A 60 29.77 1.83 -20.07
N ARG A 61 30.51 0.85 -20.60
CA ARG A 61 30.80 0.73 -22.03
C ARG A 61 29.61 0.20 -22.83
N GLN A 62 28.87 -0.77 -22.29
CA GLN A 62 27.67 -1.33 -22.93
C GLN A 62 26.50 -0.32 -22.98
N LEU A 63 26.48 0.67 -22.09
CA LEU A 63 25.44 1.71 -22.05
C LEU A 63 25.48 2.70 -23.23
N GLY A 64 26.66 2.94 -23.81
CA GLY A 64 26.80 3.77 -25.01
C GLY A 64 26.14 3.17 -26.26
N ASP A 65 26.22 1.84 -26.39
CA ASP A 65 25.66 1.11 -27.53
C ASP A 65 24.13 1.01 -27.44
N VAL A 66 23.58 0.84 -26.23
CA VAL A 66 22.13 0.83 -25.96
C VAL A 66 21.46 2.14 -26.37
N ALA A 67 22.14 3.29 -26.25
CA ALA A 67 21.60 4.58 -26.66
C ALA A 67 21.41 4.69 -28.19
N SER A 68 22.29 4.04 -28.97
CA SER A 68 22.19 4.01 -30.43
C SER A 68 21.09 3.06 -30.89
N ASP A 69 20.98 1.88 -30.28
CA ASP A 69 19.94 0.89 -30.60
C ASP A 69 18.54 1.37 -30.20
N ALA A 70 18.40 2.01 -29.04
CA ALA A 70 17.13 2.59 -28.60
C ALA A 70 16.65 3.70 -29.56
N MET A 71 17.58 4.49 -30.13
CA MET A 71 17.26 5.52 -31.13
C MET A 71 16.80 4.92 -32.47
N ILE A 72 17.30 3.74 -32.84
CA ILE A 72 16.86 2.98 -34.01
C ILE A 72 15.46 2.40 -33.77
N ASP A 73 15.17 1.84 -32.59
CA ASP A 73 13.85 1.29 -32.24
C ASP A 73 12.75 2.36 -32.10
N LEU A 74 13.14 3.59 -31.73
CA LEU A 74 12.27 4.76 -31.70
C LEU A 74 12.00 5.37 -33.08
N ALA A 75 12.87 5.12 -34.07
CA ALA A 75 12.74 5.66 -35.41
C ALA A 75 11.52 5.06 -36.12
N GLY A 76 10.42 5.82 -36.18
CA GLY A 76 9.19 5.46 -36.88
C GLY A 76 7.97 5.29 -35.97
N ARG A 77 8.13 5.32 -34.64
CA ARG A 77 7.03 5.19 -33.67
C ARG A 77 6.48 6.57 -33.25
N ARG A 78 5.16 6.63 -32.97
CA ARG A 78 4.49 7.83 -32.42
C ARG A 78 4.68 8.01 -30.91
N SER A 79 5.07 6.94 -30.22
CA SER A 79 5.32 6.92 -28.77
C SER A 79 6.65 6.23 -28.50
N GLY A 80 7.49 6.85 -27.67
CA GLY A 80 8.79 6.35 -27.28
C GLY A 80 8.91 6.22 -25.77
N VAL A 81 9.12 4.99 -25.32
CA VAL A 81 9.30 4.67 -23.90
C VAL A 81 10.74 4.27 -23.70
N LEU A 82 11.52 5.14 -23.04
CA LEU A 82 12.89 4.86 -22.59
C LEU A 82 12.92 4.62 -21.07
N LYS A 83 11.75 4.37 -20.46
CA LYS A 83 11.58 4.11 -19.03
C LYS A 83 12.48 2.93 -18.61
N TRP A 84 13.13 3.06 -17.44
CA TRP A 84 14.02 2.02 -16.89
C TRP A 84 15.29 1.74 -17.70
N THR A 85 15.72 2.70 -18.53
CA THR A 85 17.03 2.63 -19.18
C THR A 85 18.08 3.36 -18.33
N TYR A 86 19.32 2.89 -18.40
CA TYR A 86 20.47 3.49 -17.72
C TYR A 86 21.01 4.75 -18.41
N LEU A 87 20.24 5.34 -19.33
CA LEU A 87 20.68 6.52 -20.06
C LEU A 87 20.99 7.64 -19.07
N ARG A 88 22.24 8.10 -19.05
CA ARG A 88 22.69 9.27 -18.28
C ARG A 88 22.49 10.58 -19.04
N SER A 89 22.42 10.51 -20.37
CA SER A 89 22.17 11.65 -21.23
C SER A 89 21.39 11.23 -22.46
N LEU A 90 20.71 12.19 -23.07
CA LEU A 90 19.96 12.01 -24.29
C LEU A 90 20.69 12.74 -25.43
N PRO A 91 21.02 12.08 -26.56
CA PRO A 91 21.78 12.71 -27.62
C PRO A 91 20.96 13.77 -28.35
N SER A 92 21.65 14.76 -28.94
CA SER A 92 20.99 15.85 -29.70
C SER A 92 20.23 15.36 -30.94
N SER A 93 20.57 14.16 -31.43
CA SER A 93 19.88 13.46 -32.51
C SER A 93 18.43 13.08 -32.19
N VAL A 94 17.99 13.12 -30.91
CA VAL A 94 16.57 12.91 -30.55
C VAL A 94 15.64 13.82 -31.36
N SER A 95 16.11 15.02 -31.69
CA SER A 95 15.34 16.00 -32.46
C SER A 95 15.03 15.55 -33.89
N LYS A 96 15.70 14.52 -34.41
CA LYS A 96 15.40 13.92 -35.72
C LYS A 96 14.14 13.04 -35.70
N LEU A 97 13.63 12.70 -34.51
CA LEU A 97 12.42 11.89 -34.33
C LEU A 97 11.15 12.75 -34.46
N LEU A 98 10.90 13.30 -35.66
CA LEU A 98 9.83 14.27 -35.91
C LEU A 98 8.40 13.72 -35.71
N LYS A 99 8.22 12.39 -35.75
CA LYS A 99 6.90 11.74 -35.53
C LYS A 99 6.59 11.46 -34.05
N LEU A 100 7.55 11.66 -33.15
CA LEU A 100 7.41 11.31 -31.75
C LEU A 100 6.48 12.30 -31.04
N GLN A 101 5.43 11.80 -30.39
CA GLN A 101 4.48 12.61 -29.62
C GLN A 101 4.60 12.38 -28.11
N THR A 102 5.05 11.20 -27.69
CA THR A 102 5.27 10.88 -26.27
C THR A 102 6.72 10.46 -26.07
N LEU A 103 7.38 11.11 -25.11
CA LEU A 103 8.70 10.74 -24.64
C LEU A 103 8.63 10.49 -23.12
N ASP A 104 8.80 9.23 -22.72
CA ASP A 104 8.83 8.84 -21.31
C ASP A 104 10.24 8.46 -20.87
N LEU A 105 10.83 9.28 -20.00
CA LEU A 105 12.16 9.17 -19.41
C LEU A 105 12.10 8.87 -17.90
N LYS A 106 10.95 8.45 -17.36
CA LYS A 106 10.86 8.10 -15.94
C LYS A 106 11.83 6.98 -15.58
N HIS A 107 12.41 7.06 -14.38
CA HIS A 107 13.37 6.06 -13.87
C HIS A 107 14.57 5.83 -14.80
N THR A 108 15.07 6.90 -15.42
CA THR A 108 16.35 6.94 -16.17
C THR A 108 17.37 7.81 -15.43
N TYR A 109 18.67 7.67 -15.65
CA TYR A 109 19.67 8.53 -14.99
C TYR A 109 19.88 9.89 -15.70
N ILE A 110 18.91 10.35 -16.50
CA ILE A 110 19.04 11.58 -17.28
C ILE A 110 18.90 12.80 -16.35
N GLU A 111 20.01 13.49 -16.13
CA GLU A 111 20.05 14.70 -15.29
C GLU A 111 19.71 15.98 -16.07
N THR A 112 19.96 16.02 -17.37
CA THR A 112 19.67 17.19 -18.22
C THR A 112 19.19 16.77 -19.60
N LEU A 113 18.24 17.51 -20.17
CA LEU A 113 17.82 17.31 -21.56
C LEU A 113 18.70 18.13 -22.52
N PRO A 114 18.96 17.63 -23.74
CA PRO A 114 19.65 18.39 -24.77
C PRO A 114 18.80 19.57 -25.24
N SER A 115 19.43 20.69 -25.58
CA SER A 115 18.75 21.89 -26.11
C SER A 115 17.95 21.62 -27.40
N SER A 116 18.25 20.53 -28.10
CA SER A 116 17.51 20.07 -29.26
C SER A 116 16.08 19.61 -28.94
N ILE A 117 15.74 19.38 -27.67
CA ILE A 117 14.37 18.99 -27.25
C ILE A 117 13.33 20.02 -27.71
N TRP A 118 13.69 21.31 -27.74
CA TRP A 118 12.81 22.41 -28.16
C TRP A 118 12.38 22.32 -29.63
N LYS A 119 13.08 21.54 -30.46
CA LYS A 119 12.76 21.33 -31.89
C LYS A 119 11.69 20.26 -32.12
N MET A 120 11.32 19.49 -31.10
CA MET A 120 10.41 18.37 -31.24
C MET A 120 8.94 18.82 -31.15
N GLU A 121 8.03 18.04 -31.71
CA GLU A 121 6.58 18.29 -31.67
C GLU A 121 5.86 17.39 -30.64
N LEU A 122 6.43 17.30 -29.43
CA LEU A 122 5.92 16.42 -28.38
C LEU A 122 4.57 16.92 -27.82
N ARG A 123 3.70 15.97 -27.47
CA ARG A 123 2.46 16.16 -26.70
C ARG A 123 2.61 15.77 -25.24
N HIS A 124 3.43 14.75 -24.95
CA HIS A 124 3.64 14.24 -23.60
C HIS A 124 5.12 14.04 -23.33
N LEU A 125 5.62 14.67 -22.26
CA LEU A 125 6.99 14.55 -21.80
C LEU A 125 7.00 14.18 -20.32
N PHE A 126 7.57 13.02 -20.02
CA PHE A 126 7.75 12.55 -18.65
C PHE A 126 9.24 12.46 -18.35
N LEU A 127 9.68 13.17 -17.32
CA LEU A 127 11.06 13.25 -16.87
C LEU A 127 11.25 12.41 -15.61
N ASN A 128 12.51 12.13 -15.27
CA ASN A 128 12.81 11.47 -14.01
C ASN A 128 12.70 12.45 -12.83
N GLU A 129 11.77 12.15 -11.93
CA GLU A 129 11.54 12.86 -10.66
C GLU A 129 12.65 12.61 -9.63
N VAL A 130 13.34 11.48 -9.69
CA VAL A 130 14.37 11.07 -8.72
C VAL A 130 15.67 11.84 -8.93
N PHE A 131 16.16 11.89 -10.17
CA PHE A 131 17.39 12.61 -10.53
C PHE A 131 17.12 14.06 -10.97
N GLN A 132 15.91 14.55 -10.75
CA GLN A 132 15.58 15.98 -10.83
C GLN A 132 16.03 16.60 -12.16
N CYS A 133 15.60 15.97 -13.26
CA CYS A 133 16.06 16.32 -14.60
C CYS A 133 15.84 17.82 -14.89
N LYS A 134 16.92 18.55 -15.16
CA LYS A 134 16.86 19.98 -15.47
C LYS A 134 16.44 20.20 -16.91
N PHE A 135 15.52 21.15 -17.09
CA PHE A 135 15.08 21.56 -18.42
C PHE A 135 16.06 22.60 -19.00
N PRO A 136 16.56 22.40 -20.24
CA PRO A 136 17.51 23.32 -20.83
C PRO A 136 16.84 24.65 -21.18
N PRO A 137 17.56 25.78 -21.08
CA PRO A 137 17.04 27.09 -21.48
C PRO A 137 16.62 27.08 -22.94
N GLN A 138 15.57 27.84 -23.25
CA GLN A 138 15.05 27.93 -24.61
C GLN A 138 16.08 28.62 -25.53
N PRO A 139 16.47 28.01 -26.67
CA PRO A 139 17.28 28.67 -27.68
C PRO A 139 16.56 29.90 -28.24
N LYS A 140 17.31 30.95 -28.62
CA LYS A 140 16.74 32.19 -29.21
C LYS A 140 16.02 31.96 -30.56
N LEU A 141 16.26 30.84 -31.24
CA LEU A 141 15.57 30.46 -32.49
C LEU A 141 14.11 30.04 -32.22
N ARG A 142 13.23 30.16 -33.22
CA ARG A 142 11.77 29.90 -33.19
C ARG A 142 11.33 28.44 -32.88
N ASN A 143 12.12 27.66 -32.15
CA ASN A 143 11.78 26.30 -31.76
C ASN A 143 10.93 26.33 -30.48
N SER A 144 9.71 25.78 -30.55
CA SER A 144 8.76 25.79 -29.45
C SER A 144 8.05 24.45 -29.33
N LEU A 145 8.00 23.92 -28.10
CA LEU A 145 7.20 22.76 -27.73
C LEU A 145 5.71 23.14 -27.56
N SER A 146 5.16 23.86 -28.53
CA SER A 146 3.83 24.49 -28.43
C SER A 146 2.69 23.47 -28.32
N ASN A 147 2.89 22.25 -28.81
CA ASN A 147 1.90 21.17 -28.75
C ASN A 147 1.92 20.38 -27.44
N LEU A 148 2.81 20.72 -26.50
CA LEU A 148 2.99 19.96 -25.26
C LEU A 148 1.77 20.14 -24.34
N GLN A 149 1.16 19.02 -23.94
CA GLN A 149 -0.02 18.96 -23.08
C GLN A 149 0.27 18.33 -21.72
N THR A 150 1.31 17.50 -21.61
CA THR A 150 1.72 16.89 -20.34
C THR A 150 3.20 17.10 -20.14
N LEU A 151 3.56 17.70 -19.01
CA LEU A 151 4.93 17.84 -18.55
C LEU A 151 5.00 17.36 -17.10
N SER A 152 5.76 16.30 -16.87
CA SER A 152 5.87 15.66 -15.55
C SER A 152 7.33 15.42 -15.19
N GLY A 153 7.64 15.57 -13.91
CA GLY A 153 8.99 15.32 -13.38
C GLY A 153 9.97 16.46 -13.58
N LEU A 154 9.46 17.66 -13.85
CA LEU A 154 10.25 18.87 -13.99
C LEU A 154 10.86 19.28 -12.64
N CYS A 155 12.17 19.48 -12.59
CA CYS A 155 12.83 20.14 -11.46
C CYS A 155 13.16 21.59 -11.82
N ILE A 156 12.80 22.51 -10.93
CA ILE A 156 13.05 23.95 -11.06
C ILE A 156 13.93 24.36 -9.88
N ASP A 157 15.13 24.82 -10.19
CA ASP A 157 16.07 25.42 -9.25
C ASP A 157 16.41 26.85 -9.68
N VAL A 158 17.37 27.48 -9.00
CA VAL A 158 17.80 28.85 -9.30
C VAL A 158 18.48 28.96 -10.67
N GLU A 159 19.07 27.87 -11.18
CA GLU A 159 19.84 27.84 -12.42
C GLU A 159 18.97 27.54 -13.66
N ALA A 160 17.77 27.00 -13.46
CA ALA A 160 16.82 26.67 -14.51
C ALA A 160 15.64 27.68 -14.54
N PRO A 161 15.80 28.85 -15.18
CA PRO A 161 14.78 29.88 -15.15
C PRO A 161 13.52 29.47 -15.92
N VAL A 162 12.36 29.72 -15.30
CA VAL A 162 11.05 29.51 -15.93
C VAL A 162 10.77 30.57 -17.00
N LYS A 163 11.19 31.81 -16.74
CA LYS A 163 10.98 32.96 -17.63
C LYS A 163 11.72 32.81 -18.95
N ASN A 164 11.12 33.31 -20.03
CA ASN A 164 11.66 33.29 -21.39
C ASN A 164 11.85 31.89 -22.00
N GLY A 165 11.15 30.89 -21.48
CA GLY A 165 11.25 29.50 -21.94
C GLY A 165 10.01 28.70 -21.57
N LEU A 166 9.99 28.15 -20.35
CA LEU A 166 8.90 27.28 -19.88
C LEU A 166 7.56 28.03 -19.78
N ASP A 167 7.61 29.32 -19.41
CA ASP A 167 6.46 30.23 -19.36
C ASP A 167 5.68 30.37 -20.68
N LYS A 168 6.31 30.05 -21.82
CA LYS A 168 5.65 30.05 -23.14
C LYS A 168 4.85 28.77 -23.43
N LEU A 169 4.96 27.75 -22.59
CA LEU A 169 4.23 26.48 -22.73
C LEU A 169 2.83 26.61 -22.14
N VAL A 170 1.92 27.24 -22.89
CA VAL A 170 0.57 27.59 -22.41
C VAL A 170 -0.47 26.46 -22.58
N ASN A 171 -0.22 25.49 -23.46
CA ASN A 171 -1.16 24.41 -23.80
C ASN A 171 -1.13 23.22 -22.82
N ILE A 172 -0.46 23.37 -21.67
CA ILE A 172 -0.28 22.31 -20.68
C ILE A 172 -1.59 22.02 -19.96
N LYS A 173 -2.01 20.75 -19.99
CA LYS A 173 -3.18 20.21 -19.29
C LYS A 173 -2.79 19.45 -18.01
N LYS A 174 -1.58 18.90 -17.96
CA LYS A 174 -1.08 18.17 -16.79
C LYS A 174 0.36 18.61 -16.49
N LEU A 175 0.54 19.20 -15.32
CA LEU A 175 1.83 19.72 -14.87
C LEU A 175 2.23 19.05 -13.56
N ARG A 176 3.41 18.42 -13.53
CA ARG A 176 4.05 17.94 -12.30
C ARG A 176 5.47 18.48 -12.21
N LEU A 177 5.71 19.30 -11.20
CA LEU A 177 7.00 19.95 -10.96
C LEU A 177 7.42 19.93 -9.49
N VAL A 178 8.73 19.98 -9.28
CA VAL A 178 9.38 20.13 -7.98
C VAL A 178 10.25 21.38 -8.04
N CYS A 179 9.98 22.33 -7.14
CA CYS A 179 10.81 23.50 -6.92
C CYS A 179 11.81 23.19 -5.80
N GLN A 180 13.10 23.30 -6.08
CA GLN A 180 14.15 22.99 -5.11
C GLN A 180 15.22 24.08 -5.04
N SER A 181 15.59 24.48 -3.82
CA SER A 181 16.79 25.30 -3.59
C SER A 181 17.94 24.42 -3.11
N LEU A 182 18.97 24.26 -3.94
CA LEU A 182 20.18 23.47 -3.62
C LEU A 182 21.23 24.28 -2.85
N SER A 183 21.15 25.62 -2.87
CA SER A 183 22.13 26.52 -2.24
C SER A 183 21.49 27.29 -1.08
N LEU A 184 22.14 27.27 0.08
CA LEU A 184 21.69 27.98 1.28
C LEU A 184 21.75 29.51 1.15
N ASN A 185 22.47 30.03 0.15
CA ASN A 185 22.77 31.46 0.01
C ASN A 185 21.99 32.13 -1.14
N GLN A 186 20.96 31.49 -1.70
CA GLN A 186 20.18 31.98 -2.85
C GLN A 186 18.66 31.98 -2.60
N GLU A 187 18.25 32.32 -1.37
CA GLU A 187 16.84 32.29 -0.98
C GLU A 187 15.99 33.30 -1.77
N GLU A 188 16.48 34.53 -1.97
CA GLU A 188 15.80 35.56 -2.77
C GLU A 188 15.64 35.17 -4.24
N ALA A 189 16.68 34.58 -4.84
CA ALA A 189 16.63 34.13 -6.23
C ALA A 189 15.63 32.98 -6.41
N MET A 190 15.53 32.08 -5.41
CA MET A 190 14.51 31.02 -5.42
C MET A 190 13.10 31.59 -5.27
N ILE A 191 12.91 32.63 -4.44
CA ILE A 191 11.62 33.32 -4.31
C ILE A 191 11.15 33.85 -5.67
N HIS A 192 12.03 34.52 -6.42
CA HIS A 192 11.70 34.97 -7.78
C HIS A 192 11.39 33.84 -8.76
N GLN A 193 12.05 32.68 -8.64
CA GLN A 193 11.66 31.50 -9.42
C GLN A 193 10.29 30.96 -9.02
N LEU A 194 9.98 30.89 -7.73
CA LEU A 194 8.65 30.47 -7.25
C LEU A 194 7.54 31.42 -7.72
N GLU A 195 7.81 32.73 -7.75
CA GLU A 195 6.90 33.73 -8.35
C GLU A 195 6.71 33.50 -9.85
N ALA A 196 7.78 33.25 -10.59
CA ALA A 196 7.70 32.93 -12.02
C ALA A 196 6.92 31.63 -12.30
N VAL A 197 7.05 30.61 -11.44
CA VAL A 197 6.24 29.39 -11.50
C VAL A 197 4.77 29.71 -11.26
N ALA A 198 4.47 30.52 -10.24
CA ALA A 198 3.10 30.91 -9.94
C ALA A 198 2.47 31.70 -11.10
N ASP A 199 3.21 32.65 -11.70
CA ASP A 199 2.81 33.39 -12.89
C ASP A 199 2.50 32.44 -14.05
N TRP A 200 3.42 31.52 -14.35
CA TRP A 200 3.23 30.57 -15.43
C TRP A 200 1.98 29.71 -15.22
N ILE A 201 1.75 29.17 -14.02
CA ILE A 201 0.56 28.36 -13.72
C ILE A 201 -0.75 29.12 -14.02
N THR A 202 -0.79 30.43 -13.74
CA THR A 202 -1.99 31.25 -14.04
C THR A 202 -2.27 31.40 -15.53
N THR A 203 -1.26 31.27 -16.40
CA THR A 203 -1.44 31.30 -17.86
C THR A 203 -2.03 29.99 -18.42
N LEU A 204 -2.10 28.92 -17.63
CA LEU A 204 -2.54 27.59 -18.06
C LEU A 204 -4.06 27.42 -17.95
N GLU A 205 -4.83 28.06 -18.83
CA GLU A 205 -6.31 28.05 -18.80
C GLU A 205 -6.92 26.64 -18.96
N HIS A 206 -6.22 25.72 -19.63
CA HIS A 206 -6.66 24.35 -19.85
C HIS A 206 -6.09 23.34 -18.85
N LEU A 207 -5.50 23.79 -17.75
CA LEU A 207 -4.90 22.92 -16.74
C LEU A 207 -5.96 22.05 -16.06
N GLN A 208 -5.76 20.73 -16.12
CA GLN A 208 -6.64 19.71 -15.53
C GLN A 208 -6.03 19.04 -14.30
N SER A 209 -4.70 18.98 -14.25
CA SER A 209 -3.96 18.36 -13.15
C SER A 209 -2.72 19.17 -12.82
N LEU A 210 -2.58 19.55 -11.55
CA LEU A 210 -1.41 20.24 -11.02
C LEU A 210 -0.82 19.43 -9.86
N ARG A 211 0.47 19.15 -9.93
CA ARG A 211 1.25 18.63 -8.80
C ARG A 211 2.49 19.50 -8.63
N GLN A 212 2.54 20.25 -7.55
CA GLN A 212 3.66 21.11 -7.20
C GLN A 212 4.21 20.73 -5.84
N THR A 213 5.53 20.56 -5.75
CA THR A 213 6.23 20.35 -4.48
C THR A 213 7.34 21.38 -4.33
N SER A 214 7.48 22.00 -3.16
CA SER A 214 8.50 22.99 -2.84
C SER A 214 9.33 22.52 -1.64
N ILE A 215 10.61 22.26 -1.87
CA ILE A 215 11.54 21.71 -0.86
C ILE A 215 12.91 22.40 -0.93
N ASN A 216 13.68 22.36 0.17
CA ASN A 216 15.07 22.79 0.16
C ASN A 216 16.02 21.62 -0.19
N GLY A 217 17.32 21.90 -0.26
CA GLY A 217 18.35 20.91 -0.58
C GLY A 217 18.48 19.77 0.42
N PHE A 218 17.90 19.91 1.61
CA PHE A 218 17.77 18.86 2.62
C PHE A 218 16.39 18.18 2.59
N GLY A 219 15.60 18.43 1.56
CA GLY A 219 14.26 17.87 1.41
C GLY A 219 13.19 18.45 2.35
N LYS A 220 13.50 19.47 3.14
CA LYS A 220 12.51 20.07 4.04
C LYS A 220 11.52 20.95 3.25
N PRO A 221 10.24 20.99 3.64
CA PRO A 221 9.23 21.80 2.97
C PRO A 221 9.54 23.31 3.05
N LEU A 222 9.59 23.95 1.87
CA LEU A 222 9.66 25.41 1.67
C LEU A 222 8.26 26.00 1.46
N ASN A 223 8.18 27.33 1.38
CA ASN A 223 6.93 28.02 1.06
C ASN A 223 6.51 27.74 -0.38
N LEU A 224 5.19 27.62 -0.58
CA LEU A 224 4.56 27.61 -1.89
C LEU A 224 4.06 29.02 -2.20
N HIS A 225 4.54 29.60 -3.29
CA HIS A 225 3.94 30.80 -3.86
C HIS A 225 2.89 30.38 -4.87
N LEU A 226 1.65 30.77 -4.62
CA LEU A 226 0.49 30.47 -5.44
C LEU A 226 -0.24 31.79 -5.71
N LYS A 227 -0.83 31.89 -6.90
CA LYS A 227 -1.75 32.96 -7.31
C LYS A 227 -3.16 32.40 -7.49
N SER A 228 -4.16 33.27 -7.58
CA SER A 228 -5.56 32.86 -7.68
C SER A 228 -5.79 31.85 -8.82
N PHE A 229 -6.60 30.83 -8.54
CA PHE A 229 -6.96 29.77 -9.49
C PHE A 229 -8.35 29.98 -10.12
N GLU A 230 -8.94 31.17 -9.99
CA GLU A 230 -10.29 31.49 -10.49
C GLU A 230 -10.47 31.14 -11.98
N ASN A 231 -9.42 31.31 -12.79
CA ASN A 231 -9.47 31.03 -14.23
C ASN A 231 -9.25 29.54 -14.57
N ASN A 232 -8.76 28.71 -13.63
CA ASN A 232 -8.46 27.30 -13.88
C ASN A 232 -9.69 26.40 -13.67
N ILE A 233 -10.79 26.72 -14.36
CA ILE A 233 -12.08 26.02 -14.22
C ILE A 233 -12.02 24.53 -14.57
N ASN A 234 -11.02 24.10 -15.34
CA ASN A 234 -10.83 22.70 -15.75
C ASN A 234 -10.02 21.87 -14.73
N LEU A 235 -9.50 22.49 -13.66
CA LEU A 235 -8.58 21.85 -12.74
C LEU A 235 -9.31 20.91 -11.78
N THR A 236 -9.15 19.61 -12.03
CA THR A 236 -9.86 18.55 -11.26
C THR A 236 -8.96 17.86 -10.24
N ASN A 237 -7.65 17.83 -10.47
CA ASN A 237 -6.69 17.15 -9.60
C ASN A 237 -5.59 18.10 -9.15
N MET A 238 -5.43 18.27 -7.84
CA MET A 238 -4.41 19.15 -7.28
C MET A 238 -3.65 18.45 -6.15
N TYR A 239 -2.31 18.49 -6.24
CA TYR A 239 -1.40 18.10 -5.19
C TYR A 239 -0.46 19.26 -4.90
N LEU A 240 -0.42 19.71 -3.64
CA LEU A 240 0.45 20.78 -3.16
C LEU A 240 1.29 20.28 -2.00
N GLY A 241 2.61 20.22 -2.20
CA GLY A 241 3.60 19.85 -1.20
C GLY A 241 4.48 21.03 -0.81
N GLY A 242 4.42 21.49 0.43
CA GLY A 242 5.13 22.71 0.88
C GLY A 242 4.25 23.56 1.78
N ARG A 243 4.82 24.56 2.45
CA ARG A 243 4.12 25.43 3.41
C ARG A 243 3.23 26.43 2.66
N LEU A 244 1.99 26.56 3.09
CA LEU A 244 1.08 27.61 2.62
C LEU A 244 1.14 28.76 3.63
N SER A 245 1.78 29.87 3.26
CA SER A 245 1.85 31.08 4.08
C SER A 245 0.49 31.79 4.11
N SER A 246 0.20 32.57 5.15
CA SER A 246 -1.04 33.37 5.23
C SER A 246 -1.18 34.43 4.12
N SER A 247 -0.07 34.77 3.45
CA SER A 247 -0.02 35.64 2.26
C SER A 247 -0.28 34.91 0.94
N SER A 248 -0.38 33.57 0.97
CA SER A 248 -0.74 32.77 -0.20
C SER A 248 -2.26 32.66 -0.35
N VAL A 249 -2.71 32.15 -1.50
CA VAL A 249 -4.11 31.91 -1.85
C VAL A 249 -4.83 31.16 -0.73
N LEU A 250 -5.97 31.71 -0.28
CA LEU A 250 -6.83 31.05 0.68
C LEU A 250 -7.38 29.76 0.05
N LEU A 251 -7.51 28.68 0.83
CA LEU A 251 -8.11 27.43 0.32
C LEU A 251 -9.53 27.65 -0.26
N SER A 252 -10.22 28.73 0.13
CA SER A 252 -11.52 29.14 -0.42
C SER A 252 -11.45 29.62 -1.88
N GLN A 253 -10.27 30.02 -2.36
CA GLN A 253 -10.02 30.48 -3.74
C GLN A 253 -9.56 29.33 -4.65
N PHE A 254 -9.62 28.08 -4.19
CA PHE A 254 -9.36 26.92 -5.04
C PHE A 254 -10.55 26.63 -5.97
N PRO A 255 -10.32 25.99 -7.15
CA PRO A 255 -11.37 25.75 -8.13
C PRO A 255 -12.49 24.83 -7.62
N GLN A 256 -13.74 25.21 -7.84
CA GLN A 256 -14.92 24.40 -7.48
C GLN A 256 -15.05 23.10 -8.31
N SER A 257 -14.29 22.98 -9.40
CA SER A 257 -14.18 21.78 -10.23
C SER A 257 -13.29 20.69 -9.64
N LEU A 258 -12.62 20.95 -8.51
CA LEU A 258 -11.74 19.97 -7.87
C LEU A 258 -12.48 18.69 -7.48
N VAL A 259 -11.93 17.56 -7.94
CA VAL A 259 -12.36 16.20 -7.63
C VAL A 259 -11.40 15.55 -6.64
N LYS A 260 -10.09 15.82 -6.78
CA LYS A 260 -9.06 15.27 -5.90
C LYS A 260 -8.13 16.39 -5.41
N LEU A 261 -7.99 16.49 -4.10
CA LEU A 261 -7.10 17.43 -3.45
C LEU A 261 -6.17 16.70 -2.48
N THR A 262 -4.86 16.94 -2.62
CA THR A 262 -3.85 16.48 -1.67
C THR A 262 -3.03 17.66 -1.18
N LEU A 263 -2.99 17.85 0.13
CA LEU A 263 -2.19 18.86 0.82
C LEU A 263 -1.14 18.17 1.67
N ALA A 264 0.14 18.41 1.37
CA ALA A 264 1.27 17.84 2.07
C ALA A 264 2.15 18.96 2.64
N PHE A 265 2.48 18.90 3.94
CA PHE A 265 3.36 19.88 4.60
C PHE A 265 2.90 21.34 4.54
N SER A 266 1.62 21.56 4.25
CA SER A 266 0.95 22.87 4.14
C SER A 266 0.96 23.72 5.40
N LYS A 267 1.10 23.12 6.59
CA LYS A 267 1.07 23.83 7.88
C LYS A 267 -0.13 24.76 8.06
N LEU A 268 -1.32 24.31 7.65
CA LEU A 268 -2.56 25.05 7.82
C LEU A 268 -2.85 25.27 9.31
N ALA A 269 -3.04 26.53 9.69
CA ALA A 269 -3.50 26.91 11.02
C ALA A 269 -5.03 26.78 11.16
N ILE A 270 -5.75 27.11 10.09
CA ILE A 270 -7.22 27.02 10.01
C ILE A 270 -7.61 25.57 9.67
N ASP A 271 -8.69 25.09 10.26
CA ASP A 271 -9.23 23.76 9.99
C ASP A 271 -9.63 23.62 8.51
N PRO A 272 -8.96 22.74 7.74
CA PRO A 272 -9.28 22.53 6.33
C PRO A 272 -10.72 22.01 6.12
N MET A 273 -11.31 21.35 7.11
CA MET A 273 -12.68 20.83 7.02
C MET A 273 -13.72 21.96 7.04
N ILE A 274 -13.39 23.13 7.59
CA ILE A 274 -14.27 24.31 7.57
C ILE A 274 -14.17 25.05 6.24
N THR A 275 -13.00 25.06 5.60
CA THR A 275 -12.79 25.79 4.35
C THR A 275 -13.19 24.99 3.11
N LEU A 276 -13.01 23.66 3.15
CA LEU A 276 -13.25 22.79 1.98
C LEU A 276 -14.64 22.12 1.98
N LYS A 277 -15.46 22.36 3.01
CA LYS A 277 -16.76 21.67 3.20
C LYS A 277 -17.73 21.79 2.02
N ASP A 278 -17.69 22.91 1.30
CA ASP A 278 -18.69 23.28 0.29
C ASP A 278 -18.25 22.90 -1.13
N PHE A 279 -17.10 22.22 -1.30
CA PHE A 279 -16.61 21.83 -2.62
C PHE A 279 -17.53 20.75 -3.25
N PRO A 280 -18.24 21.05 -4.34
CA PRO A 280 -19.38 20.26 -4.79
C PRO A 280 -18.99 18.94 -5.45
N ASN A 281 -17.74 18.84 -5.93
CA ASN A 281 -17.24 17.70 -6.70
C ASN A 281 -16.11 16.94 -6.02
N LEU A 282 -15.71 17.35 -4.81
CA LEU A 282 -14.56 16.77 -4.12
C LEU A 282 -14.88 15.34 -3.68
N GLN A 283 -14.16 14.37 -4.28
CA GLN A 283 -14.31 12.94 -4.03
C GLN A 283 -13.16 12.34 -3.23
N LYS A 284 -11.94 12.88 -3.37
CA LYS A 284 -10.76 12.43 -2.62
C LYS A 284 -10.05 13.60 -1.96
N LEU A 285 -9.92 13.55 -0.64
CA LEU A 285 -9.15 14.51 0.14
C LEU A 285 -8.03 13.78 0.88
N CYS A 286 -6.80 14.26 0.72
CA CYS A 286 -5.62 13.71 1.39
C CYS A 286 -4.86 14.82 2.14
N LEU A 287 -4.67 14.66 3.45
CA LEU A 287 -3.93 15.59 4.31
C LEU A 287 -2.68 14.89 4.85
N HIS A 288 -1.50 15.16 4.30
CA HIS A 288 -0.28 14.43 4.62
C HIS A 288 0.77 15.31 5.32
N GLY A 289 1.51 14.72 6.26
CA GLY A 289 2.77 15.27 6.78
C GLY A 289 2.68 16.70 7.30
N LYS A 290 2.21 16.94 8.53
CA LYS A 290 2.06 18.30 9.08
C LYS A 290 1.29 19.27 8.16
N SER A 291 0.39 18.79 7.30
CA SER A 291 -0.44 19.66 6.45
C SER A 291 -1.43 20.51 7.25
N TYR A 292 -1.87 20.01 8.40
CA TYR A 292 -2.64 20.75 9.40
C TYR A 292 -1.89 20.76 10.73
N THR A 293 -1.76 21.94 11.35
CA THR A 293 -1.01 22.14 12.61
C THR A 293 -1.90 22.42 13.81
N GLY A 294 -3.21 22.62 13.61
CA GLY A 294 -4.16 22.78 14.70
C GLY A 294 -4.50 21.46 15.40
N THR A 295 -5.31 21.56 16.45
CA THR A 295 -5.61 20.45 17.36
C THR A 295 -6.96 19.79 17.10
N THR A 296 -7.88 20.47 16.40
CA THR A 296 -9.25 19.97 16.21
C THR A 296 -9.73 20.16 14.79
N MET A 297 -10.28 19.10 14.18
CA MET A 297 -11.03 19.19 12.92
C MET A 297 -12.53 18.98 13.16
N VAL A 298 -13.38 19.73 12.46
CA VAL A 298 -14.84 19.68 12.59
C VAL A 298 -15.50 19.57 11.22
N CYS A 299 -16.26 18.49 11.01
CA CYS A 299 -17.11 18.32 9.84
C CYS A 299 -18.54 18.70 10.22
N LYS A 300 -18.99 19.87 9.77
CA LYS A 300 -20.35 20.37 10.03
C LYS A 300 -21.40 19.57 9.26
N SER A 301 -22.65 19.60 9.71
CA SER A 301 -23.76 18.94 8.99
C SER A 301 -23.80 19.39 7.52
N GLN A 302 -24.12 18.45 6.62
CA GLN A 302 -24.17 18.65 5.17
C GLN A 302 -22.82 18.98 4.50
N SER A 303 -21.70 18.92 5.23
CA SER A 303 -20.37 19.08 4.62
C SER A 303 -19.96 17.86 3.78
N PHE A 304 -19.21 18.11 2.72
CA PHE A 304 -18.58 17.08 1.87
C PHE A 304 -19.56 16.07 1.26
N PRO A 305 -20.53 16.51 0.45
CA PRO A 305 -21.62 15.65 -0.04
C PRO A 305 -21.16 14.47 -0.91
N LYS A 306 -20.06 14.63 -1.67
CA LYS A 306 -19.53 13.62 -2.61
C LYS A 306 -18.19 13.00 -2.18
N LEU A 307 -17.71 13.28 -0.97
CA LEU A 307 -16.40 12.79 -0.55
C LEU A 307 -16.44 11.29 -0.32
N LEU A 308 -15.72 10.53 -1.15
CA LEU A 308 -15.65 9.07 -1.13
C LEU A 308 -14.44 8.58 -0.33
N VAL A 309 -13.31 9.29 -0.43
CA VAL A 309 -12.04 8.88 0.16
C VAL A 309 -11.47 10.03 0.98
N PHE A 310 -11.30 9.80 2.27
CA PHE A 310 -10.61 10.73 3.16
C PHE A 310 -9.40 10.07 3.78
N LYS A 311 -8.22 10.63 3.53
CA LYS A 311 -6.96 10.14 4.10
C LYS A 311 -6.28 11.26 4.85
N PHE A 312 -5.83 11.00 6.05
CA PHE A 312 -4.91 11.91 6.73
C PHE A 312 -3.81 11.17 7.47
N CYS A 313 -2.60 11.66 7.27
CA CYS A 313 -1.38 11.01 7.73
C CYS A 313 -0.46 12.02 8.41
N ASN A 314 0.15 11.62 9.53
CA ASN A 314 1.20 12.39 10.20
C ASN A 314 0.74 13.81 10.63
N LEU A 315 -0.50 13.91 11.13
CA LEU A 315 -1.02 15.11 11.79
C LEU A 315 -0.72 15.03 13.29
N LYS A 316 0.53 15.38 13.66
CA LYS A 316 1.07 15.15 15.02
C LYS A 316 0.32 15.91 16.13
N ASN A 317 -0.26 17.06 15.82
CA ASN A 317 -0.94 17.94 16.77
C ASN A 317 -2.44 17.67 16.90
N LEU A 318 -3.03 16.93 15.96
CA LEU A 318 -4.46 16.67 15.93
C LEU A 318 -4.85 15.82 17.15
N GLU A 319 -5.68 16.38 18.02
CA GLU A 319 -6.13 15.81 19.29
C GLU A 319 -7.59 15.33 19.21
N ALA A 320 -8.45 16.08 18.50
CA ALA A 320 -9.85 15.76 18.33
C ALA A 320 -10.31 15.87 16.87
N TRP A 321 -11.23 14.99 16.48
CA TRP A 321 -11.95 15.09 15.21
C TRP A 321 -13.44 14.92 15.52
N LYS A 322 -14.25 15.91 15.12
CA LYS A 322 -15.69 15.96 15.37
C LYS A 322 -16.46 15.89 14.05
N ILE A 323 -17.53 15.12 14.03
CA ILE A 323 -18.40 14.94 12.86
C ILE A 323 -19.83 15.13 13.33
N ASP A 324 -20.50 16.15 12.80
CA ASP A 324 -21.91 16.39 13.07
C ASP A 324 -22.79 15.41 12.28
N PRO A 325 -24.01 15.10 12.76
CA PRO A 325 -24.95 14.27 12.02
C PRO A 325 -25.20 14.80 10.60
N GLY A 326 -25.14 13.91 9.61
CA GLY A 326 -25.34 14.26 8.19
C GLY A 326 -24.11 14.82 7.48
N ALA A 327 -22.96 14.94 8.14
CA ALA A 327 -21.69 15.20 7.47
C ALA A 327 -21.15 13.93 6.78
N LEU A 328 -20.37 14.10 5.70
CA LEU A 328 -19.69 13.00 4.99
C LEU A 328 -20.61 11.85 4.53
N PRO A 329 -21.77 12.13 3.90
CA PRO A 329 -22.78 11.11 3.62
C PRO A 329 -22.30 10.00 2.66
N SER A 330 -21.32 10.30 1.79
CA SER A 330 -20.84 9.38 0.74
C SER A 330 -19.51 8.70 1.05
N LEU A 331 -18.98 8.85 2.28
CA LEU A 331 -17.62 8.41 2.61
C LEU A 331 -17.50 6.88 2.61
N GLN A 332 -16.66 6.33 1.72
CA GLN A 332 -16.45 4.90 1.55
C GLN A 332 -15.13 4.39 2.15
N SER A 333 -14.07 5.20 2.10
CA SER A 333 -12.74 4.81 2.58
C SER A 333 -12.13 5.89 3.46
N LEU A 334 -11.76 5.50 4.68
CA LEU A 334 -11.11 6.36 5.67
C LEU A 334 -9.78 5.76 6.09
N GLU A 335 -8.70 6.52 5.87
CA GLU A 335 -7.36 6.09 6.24
C GLU A 335 -6.70 7.11 7.18
N ILE A 336 -6.33 6.64 8.37
CA ILE A 336 -5.73 7.43 9.44
C ILE A 336 -4.40 6.80 9.83
N ILE A 337 -3.31 7.48 9.45
CA ILE A 337 -1.96 6.97 9.68
C ILE A 337 -1.18 7.95 10.54
N PHE A 338 -0.49 7.45 11.56
CA PHE A 338 0.48 8.23 12.32
C PHE A 338 -0.03 9.57 12.92
N CYS A 339 -1.26 9.58 13.47
CA CYS A 339 -1.77 10.68 14.30
C CYS A 339 -1.67 10.31 15.80
N PRO A 340 -0.54 10.60 16.47
CA PRO A 340 -0.29 10.13 17.84
C PRO A 340 -1.26 10.72 18.87
N ARG A 341 -1.63 12.00 18.72
CA ARG A 341 -2.46 12.73 19.68
C ARG A 341 -3.97 12.53 19.52
N LEU A 342 -4.44 12.08 18.36
CA LEU A 342 -5.87 11.84 18.11
C LEU A 342 -6.32 10.63 18.93
N GLN A 343 -6.84 10.85 20.14
CA GLN A 343 -7.04 9.78 21.10
C GLN A 343 -8.17 8.84 20.66
N MET A 344 -9.27 9.39 20.16
CA MET A 344 -10.48 8.67 19.76
C MET A 344 -10.91 9.06 18.34
N LEU A 345 -11.62 8.14 17.69
CA LEU A 345 -12.39 8.44 16.50
C LEU A 345 -13.66 9.22 16.88
N PRO A 346 -14.18 10.11 16.02
CA PRO A 346 -15.42 10.82 16.27
C PRO A 346 -16.59 9.86 16.43
N ASP A 347 -17.41 10.05 17.47
CA ASP A 347 -18.67 9.33 17.62
C ASP A 347 -19.59 9.51 16.41
N GLY A 348 -19.50 10.65 15.71
CA GLY A 348 -20.26 10.93 14.50
C GLY A 348 -19.99 9.97 13.34
N LEU A 349 -18.89 9.21 13.34
CA LEU A 349 -18.66 8.15 12.34
C LEU A 349 -19.73 7.06 12.40
N LYS A 350 -20.39 6.85 13.54
CA LYS A 350 -21.51 5.90 13.66
C LYS A 350 -22.70 6.23 12.76
N HIS A 351 -22.78 7.47 12.26
CA HIS A 351 -23.82 7.94 11.36
C HIS A 351 -23.40 7.86 9.89
N VAL A 352 -22.15 7.47 9.60
CA VAL A 352 -21.61 7.31 8.24
C VAL A 352 -21.77 5.85 7.81
N ASN A 353 -22.97 5.50 7.36
CA ASN A 353 -23.32 4.11 7.00
C ASN A 353 -22.69 3.63 5.69
N THR A 354 -22.03 4.51 4.94
CA THR A 354 -21.40 4.23 3.65
C THR A 354 -19.95 3.76 3.77
N LEU A 355 -19.38 3.76 4.98
CA LEU A 355 -17.97 3.44 5.20
C LEU A 355 -17.70 1.94 5.03
N LEU A 356 -16.93 1.60 3.99
CA LEU A 356 -16.54 0.22 3.67
C LEU A 356 -15.18 -0.15 4.24
N GLU A 357 -14.28 0.83 4.38
CA GLU A 357 -12.89 0.59 4.79
C GLU A 357 -12.44 1.63 5.81
N LEU A 358 -12.03 1.16 7.00
CA LEU A 358 -11.39 1.96 8.04
C LEU A 358 -9.99 1.43 8.32
N LYS A 359 -8.96 2.13 7.84
CA LYS A 359 -7.56 1.80 8.12
C LYS A 359 -7.00 2.75 9.17
N HIS A 360 -6.96 2.31 10.43
CA HIS A 360 -6.33 3.08 11.51
C HIS A 360 -5.19 2.29 12.17
N LYS A 361 -3.97 2.40 11.62
CA LYS A 361 -2.78 1.65 12.07
C LYS A 361 -2.43 1.84 13.55
N ASN A 362 -2.86 2.94 14.18
CA ASN A 362 -2.63 3.22 15.61
C ASN A 362 -3.79 2.82 16.54
N LEU A 363 -4.97 2.41 16.04
CA LEU A 363 -6.18 2.26 16.86
C LEU A 363 -6.09 0.96 17.64
N LEU A 364 -5.70 -0.12 16.97
CA LEU A 364 -5.44 -1.42 17.59
C LEU A 364 -4.43 -1.30 18.73
N ARG A 365 -3.31 -0.58 18.51
CA ARG A 365 -2.30 -0.32 19.55
C ARG A 365 -2.83 0.55 20.70
N LYS A 366 -3.77 1.47 20.44
CA LYS A 366 -4.41 2.30 21.47
C LYS A 366 -5.46 1.52 22.26
N LEU A 367 -6.29 0.72 21.60
CA LEU A 367 -7.23 -0.20 22.24
C LEU A 367 -6.50 -1.18 23.17
N HIS A 368 -5.42 -1.81 22.69
CA HIS A 368 -4.57 -2.66 23.53
C HIS A 368 -4.02 -1.90 24.74
N ARG A 369 -3.61 -0.64 24.57
CA ARG A 369 -3.15 0.21 25.67
C ARG A 369 -4.27 0.52 26.67
N TRP A 370 -5.47 0.85 26.21
CA TRP A 370 -6.60 1.21 27.08
C TRP A 370 -7.10 0.03 27.88
N ILE A 371 -7.28 -1.13 27.25
CA ILE A 371 -7.70 -2.35 27.94
C ILE A 371 -6.67 -2.69 29.02
N ARG A 372 -5.38 -2.65 28.68
CA ARG A 372 -4.29 -2.87 29.64
C ARG A 372 -4.29 -1.84 30.77
N ASN A 373 -4.37 -0.55 30.45
CA ASN A 373 -4.38 0.52 31.45
C ASN A 373 -5.59 0.39 32.37
N PHE A 374 -6.76 0.06 31.83
CA PHE A 374 -7.98 -0.16 32.61
C PHE A 374 -7.82 -1.33 33.59
N ILE A 375 -7.30 -2.47 33.16
CA ILE A 375 -7.10 -3.64 34.04
C ILE A 375 -6.14 -3.32 35.20
N TRP A 376 -5.03 -2.64 34.92
CA TRP A 376 -4.02 -2.39 35.95
C TRP A 376 -4.28 -1.16 36.80
N SER A 377 -5.06 -0.19 36.33
CA SER A 377 -5.24 1.10 37.02
C SER A 377 -6.69 1.48 37.31
N GLY A 378 -7.68 0.75 36.79
CA GLY A 378 -9.10 1.10 36.83
C GLY A 378 -9.50 2.22 35.86
N HIS A 379 -8.56 2.80 35.11
CA HIS A 379 -8.82 3.93 34.22
C HIS A 379 -7.99 3.84 32.92
N VAL A 380 -8.63 4.04 31.76
CA VAL A 380 -7.98 3.85 30.45
C VAL A 380 -6.79 4.79 30.20
N SER A 381 -6.77 5.95 30.84
CA SER A 381 -5.73 6.99 30.65
C SER A 381 -4.58 6.90 31.65
N THR A 382 -4.74 6.13 32.74
CA THR A 382 -3.77 6.09 33.83
C THR A 382 -2.78 4.95 33.60
N ARG A 383 -1.48 5.25 33.60
CA ARG A 383 -0.43 4.24 33.39
C ARG A 383 0.09 3.75 34.74
N LYS A 384 -0.04 2.46 35.01
CA LYS A 384 0.65 1.76 36.10
C LYS A 384 1.63 0.73 35.53
N THR A 385 2.62 0.35 36.31
CA THR A 385 3.58 -0.72 35.95
C THR A 385 2.84 -2.05 35.83
N CYS A 386 2.85 -2.64 34.62
CA CYS A 386 2.30 -3.97 34.39
C CYS A 386 3.30 -5.01 34.94
N THR A 387 2.88 -5.80 35.91
CA THR A 387 3.67 -6.89 36.51
C THR A 387 3.64 -8.16 35.67
N VAL A 388 2.64 -8.31 34.80
CA VAL A 388 2.46 -9.48 33.92
C VAL A 388 2.43 -9.03 32.46
N ALA A 389 3.12 -9.78 31.59
CA ALA A 389 3.11 -9.52 30.15
C ALA A 389 1.68 -9.59 29.58
N TRP A 390 1.35 -8.69 28.64
CA TRP A 390 0.00 -8.60 28.09
C TRP A 390 -0.44 -9.88 27.37
N SER A 391 0.50 -10.59 26.74
CA SER A 391 0.26 -11.91 26.13
C SER A 391 -0.19 -12.95 27.15
N MET A 392 0.39 -12.96 28.36
CA MET A 392 -0.04 -13.86 29.45
C MET A 392 -1.41 -13.47 30.00
N VAL A 393 -1.71 -12.18 30.14
CA VAL A 393 -3.05 -11.73 30.59
C VAL A 393 -4.15 -12.16 29.61
N CYS A 394 -3.84 -12.27 28.31
CA CYS A 394 -4.80 -12.67 27.28
C CYS A 394 -4.98 -14.19 27.16
N ARG A 395 -4.19 -15.01 27.86
CA ARG A 395 -4.33 -16.47 27.88
C ARG A 395 -5.65 -16.90 28.54
N PRO A 396 -6.17 -18.09 28.22
CA PRO A 396 -7.37 -18.60 28.87
C PRO A 396 -7.16 -18.89 30.37
N TYR A 397 -8.26 -19.06 31.10
CA TYR A 397 -8.24 -19.12 32.58
C TYR A 397 -7.45 -20.33 33.12
N ASP A 398 -7.51 -21.45 32.41
CA ASP A 398 -6.77 -22.68 32.67
C ASP A 398 -5.25 -22.54 32.48
N GLU A 399 -4.81 -21.56 31.69
CA GLU A 399 -3.39 -21.21 31.51
C GLU A 399 -2.94 -20.02 32.38
N GLY A 400 -3.75 -19.62 33.37
CA GLY A 400 -3.43 -18.53 34.31
C GLY A 400 -3.65 -17.10 33.77
N GLY A 401 -4.36 -16.94 32.65
CA GLY A 401 -4.74 -15.63 32.09
C GLY A 401 -6.19 -15.21 32.41
N LEU A 402 -6.63 -14.08 31.83
CA LEU A 402 -7.98 -13.51 31.99
C LEU A 402 -8.95 -13.83 30.83
N ALA A 403 -8.55 -14.72 29.92
CA ALA A 403 -9.30 -15.09 28.71
C ALA A 403 -9.70 -13.89 27.81
N LEU A 404 -8.92 -12.80 27.86
CA LEU A 404 -9.18 -11.62 27.03
C LEU A 404 -8.71 -11.86 25.60
N ARG A 405 -9.62 -11.68 24.64
CA ARG A 405 -9.29 -11.84 23.22
C ARG A 405 -8.47 -10.65 22.71
N LEU A 406 -7.29 -10.93 22.16
CA LEU A 406 -6.48 -9.92 21.49
C LEU A 406 -7.19 -9.42 20.22
N VAL A 407 -7.30 -8.11 20.05
CA VAL A 407 -8.00 -7.52 18.89
C VAL A 407 -7.29 -7.89 17.57
N SER A 408 -5.97 -8.05 17.61
CA SER A 408 -5.20 -8.59 16.48
C SER A 408 -5.64 -10.02 16.11
N HIS A 409 -5.83 -10.89 17.10
CA HIS A 409 -6.27 -12.27 16.87
C HIS A 409 -7.74 -12.33 16.42
N ILE A 410 -8.59 -11.44 16.93
CA ILE A 410 -9.96 -11.29 16.43
C ILE A 410 -9.93 -10.89 14.96
N ASN A 411 -9.18 -9.86 14.59
CA ASN A 411 -9.10 -9.41 13.20
C ASN A 411 -8.59 -10.52 12.28
N ASP A 412 -7.52 -11.22 12.68
CA ASP A 412 -6.95 -12.33 11.92
C ASP A 412 -7.95 -13.49 11.74
N SER A 413 -8.69 -13.83 12.81
CA SER A 413 -9.77 -14.84 12.74
C SER A 413 -10.92 -14.44 11.82
N LEU A 414 -11.26 -13.14 11.77
CA LEU A 414 -12.26 -12.62 10.86
C LEU A 414 -11.76 -12.63 9.40
N MET A 415 -10.46 -12.39 9.18
CA MET A 415 -9.86 -12.50 7.85
C MET A 415 -9.83 -13.96 7.37
N LEU A 416 -9.50 -14.92 8.25
CA LEU A 416 -9.62 -16.34 7.95
C LEU A 416 -11.08 -16.74 7.65
N HIS A 417 -12.04 -16.30 8.45
CA HIS A 417 -13.47 -16.55 8.20
C HIS A 417 -13.94 -15.95 6.87
N LEU A 418 -13.48 -14.75 6.53
CA LEU A 418 -13.79 -14.11 5.26
C LEU A 418 -13.14 -14.86 4.08
N CYS A 419 -11.92 -15.37 4.25
CA CYS A 419 -11.25 -16.24 3.29
C CYS A 419 -12.01 -17.56 3.09
N TRP A 420 -12.51 -18.17 4.17
CA TRP A 420 -13.39 -19.33 4.06
C TRP A 420 -14.65 -19.02 3.24
N LYS A 421 -15.32 -17.89 3.50
CA LYS A 421 -16.48 -17.47 2.71
C LYS A 421 -16.12 -17.16 1.26
N LEU A 422 -14.91 -16.70 0.97
CA LEU A 422 -14.44 -16.52 -0.40
C LEU A 422 -14.46 -17.83 -1.19
N PHE A 423 -14.23 -18.99 -0.57
CA PHE A 423 -14.25 -20.28 -1.26
C PHE A 423 -15.62 -20.97 -1.20
N SER A 424 -16.30 -20.91 -0.05
CA SER A 424 -17.57 -21.62 0.19
C SER A 424 -18.82 -20.86 -0.29
N SER A 425 -18.80 -19.52 -0.34
CA SER A 425 -19.99 -18.73 -0.68
C SER A 425 -20.23 -18.59 -2.18
N LYS A 426 -21.51 -18.58 -2.55
CA LYS A 426 -22.01 -18.26 -3.90
C LYS A 426 -22.35 -16.78 -4.08
N ASP A 427 -22.12 -15.95 -3.06
CA ASP A 427 -22.38 -14.51 -3.13
C ASP A 427 -21.57 -13.83 -4.25
N HIS A 428 -22.14 -12.79 -4.85
CA HIS A 428 -21.53 -12.05 -5.97
C HIS A 428 -20.11 -11.55 -5.67
N TRP A 429 -19.84 -11.08 -4.45
CA TRP A 429 -18.52 -10.61 -4.05
C TRP A 429 -17.48 -11.75 -4.08
N ALA A 430 -17.87 -12.95 -3.63
CA ALA A 430 -16.99 -14.10 -3.55
C ALA A 430 -16.69 -14.62 -4.97
N VAL A 431 -17.72 -14.72 -5.82
CA VAL A 431 -17.57 -15.08 -7.25
C VAL A 431 -16.63 -14.10 -7.96
N MET A 432 -16.85 -12.80 -7.80
CA MET A 432 -16.01 -11.75 -8.40
C MET A 432 -14.56 -11.84 -7.88
N CYS A 433 -14.38 -11.99 -6.56
CA CYS A 433 -13.05 -12.07 -5.96
C CYS A 433 -12.30 -13.32 -6.40
N ARG A 434 -12.94 -14.48 -6.50
CA ARG A 434 -12.31 -15.70 -7.04
C ARG A 434 -11.88 -15.49 -8.50
N ALA A 435 -12.74 -14.93 -9.34
CA ALA A 435 -12.42 -14.68 -10.75
C ALA A 435 -11.28 -13.64 -10.93
N ARG A 436 -11.22 -12.65 -10.04
CA ARG A 436 -10.26 -11.55 -10.11
C ARG A 436 -8.89 -11.93 -9.53
N PHE A 437 -8.87 -12.57 -8.36
CA PHE A 437 -7.65 -12.71 -7.56
C PHE A 437 -7.10 -14.14 -7.51
N LEU A 438 -7.84 -15.13 -7.98
CA LEU A 438 -7.40 -16.52 -8.02
C LEU A 438 -7.21 -16.99 -9.46
N LYS A 439 -6.17 -17.80 -9.67
CA LYS A 439 -5.96 -18.59 -10.88
C LYS A 439 -5.68 -20.02 -10.46
N PHE A 440 -6.45 -20.97 -10.98
CA PHE A 440 -6.38 -22.39 -10.56
C PHE A 440 -6.59 -22.56 -9.04
N GLY A 441 -7.47 -21.74 -8.45
CA GLY A 441 -7.73 -21.73 -7.01
C GLY A 441 -6.58 -21.18 -6.14
N LEU A 442 -5.49 -20.69 -6.74
CA LEU A 442 -4.35 -20.10 -6.02
C LEU A 442 -4.26 -18.59 -6.26
N PRO A 443 -3.71 -17.81 -5.31
CA PRO A 443 -3.52 -16.37 -5.49
C PRO A 443 -2.72 -16.03 -6.74
N THR A 444 -3.22 -15.10 -7.55
CA THR A 444 -2.48 -14.62 -8.72
C THR A 444 -1.16 -13.97 -8.29
N ARG A 445 -0.08 -14.27 -9.03
CA ARG A 445 1.22 -13.60 -8.85
C ARG A 445 1.18 -12.14 -9.33
N THR A 446 0.25 -11.80 -10.22
CA THR A 446 -0.01 -10.44 -10.66
C THR A 446 -0.62 -9.64 -9.53
N TYR A 447 -0.02 -8.49 -9.24
CA TYR A 447 -0.58 -7.56 -8.28
C TYR A 447 -1.90 -6.98 -8.82
N LEU A 448 -2.90 -6.90 -7.94
CA LEU A 448 -4.20 -6.30 -8.22
C LEU A 448 -4.61 -5.46 -7.02
N LYS A 449 -4.82 -4.16 -7.26
CA LYS A 449 -5.18 -3.19 -6.22
C LYS A 449 -6.47 -3.60 -5.51
N SER A 450 -6.39 -3.79 -4.20
CA SER A 450 -7.52 -4.14 -3.34
C SER A 450 -7.22 -3.76 -1.89
N SER A 451 -8.22 -3.25 -1.20
CA SER A 451 -8.14 -2.83 0.19
C SER A 451 -8.06 -3.99 1.20
N ILE A 452 -8.67 -5.13 0.84
CA ILE A 452 -8.89 -6.30 1.72
C ILE A 452 -8.14 -7.56 1.26
N TRP A 453 -7.73 -7.64 -0.02
CA TRP A 453 -7.17 -8.87 -0.57
C TRP A 453 -5.85 -9.27 0.09
N HIS A 454 -5.01 -8.31 0.45
CA HIS A 454 -3.73 -8.58 1.09
C HIS A 454 -3.92 -9.39 2.38
N ASP A 455 -4.89 -8.99 3.21
CA ASP A 455 -5.20 -9.63 4.49
C ASP A 455 -5.97 -10.96 4.31
N ILE A 456 -6.69 -11.15 3.21
CA ILE A 456 -7.35 -12.44 2.89
C ILE A 456 -6.34 -13.44 2.32
N LYS A 457 -5.43 -12.97 1.46
CA LYS A 457 -4.47 -13.79 0.70
C LYS A 457 -3.62 -14.67 1.59
N GLN A 458 -3.21 -14.17 2.77
CA GLN A 458 -2.38 -14.91 3.72
C GLN A 458 -3.05 -16.19 4.25
N HIS A 459 -4.39 -16.25 4.26
CA HIS A 459 -5.14 -17.40 4.78
C HIS A 459 -5.57 -18.41 3.71
N VAL A 460 -5.27 -18.17 2.43
CA VAL A 460 -5.71 -19.06 1.34
C VAL A 460 -5.15 -20.47 1.50
N HIS A 461 -3.88 -20.59 1.93
CA HIS A 461 -3.25 -21.88 2.19
C HIS A 461 -3.93 -22.61 3.34
N THR A 462 -4.10 -21.93 4.47
CA THR A 462 -4.78 -22.45 5.66
C THR A 462 -6.17 -22.97 5.33
N VAL A 463 -6.94 -22.25 4.49
CA VAL A 463 -8.26 -22.71 4.07
C VAL A 463 -8.17 -23.99 3.24
N LYS A 464 -7.24 -24.07 2.28
CA LYS A 464 -7.09 -25.26 1.44
C LYS A 464 -6.68 -26.51 2.21
N GLU A 465 -5.75 -26.38 3.16
CA GLU A 465 -5.29 -27.52 3.98
C GLU A 465 -6.37 -28.06 4.91
N ASN A 466 -7.26 -27.18 5.39
CA ASN A 466 -8.27 -27.52 6.38
C ASN A 466 -9.68 -27.71 5.79
N SER A 467 -9.79 -27.79 4.46
CA SER A 467 -11.06 -27.99 3.78
C SER A 467 -11.02 -29.12 2.76
N ARG A 468 -12.18 -29.75 2.57
CA ARG A 468 -12.41 -30.82 1.61
C ARG A 468 -13.75 -30.66 0.93
N TRP A 469 -13.85 -31.11 -0.31
CA TRP A 469 -15.11 -31.15 -1.06
C TRP A 469 -15.87 -32.44 -0.79
N LEU A 470 -17.15 -32.31 -0.48
CA LEU A 470 -18.12 -33.39 -0.56
C LEU A 470 -18.72 -33.38 -1.96
N ILE A 471 -18.56 -34.49 -2.67
CA ILE A 471 -18.99 -34.63 -4.06
C ILE A 471 -20.49 -34.86 -4.12
N GLY A 472 -21.21 -33.91 -4.72
CA GLY A 472 -22.60 -34.05 -5.12
C GLY A 472 -22.66 -34.37 -6.60
N SER A 473 -22.83 -33.33 -7.42
CA SER A 473 -22.84 -33.41 -8.89
C SER A 473 -21.45 -33.53 -9.53
N GLY A 474 -20.39 -33.11 -8.83
CA GLY A 474 -19.03 -33.05 -9.33
C GLY A 474 -18.74 -31.91 -10.31
N ASN A 475 -19.72 -31.05 -10.60
CA ASN A 475 -19.59 -29.97 -11.60
C ASN A 475 -18.77 -28.79 -11.07
N SER A 476 -18.79 -28.54 -9.76
CA SER A 476 -18.10 -27.39 -9.16
C SER A 476 -16.66 -27.72 -8.75
N VAL A 477 -16.29 -29.00 -8.76
CA VAL A 477 -15.02 -29.51 -8.22
C VAL A 477 -14.04 -29.85 -9.35
N ALA A 478 -12.85 -29.27 -9.31
CA ALA A 478 -11.76 -29.59 -10.22
C ALA A 478 -11.10 -30.91 -9.82
N PHE A 479 -11.07 -31.88 -10.73
CA PHE A 479 -10.62 -33.24 -10.43
C PHE A 479 -9.17 -33.29 -9.91
N TRP A 480 -8.30 -32.45 -10.47
CA TRP A 480 -6.87 -32.47 -10.13
C TRP A 480 -6.49 -31.52 -8.99
N LEU A 481 -7.13 -30.35 -8.93
CA LEU A 481 -6.65 -29.18 -8.17
C LEU A 481 -7.36 -28.99 -6.83
N ASP A 482 -8.57 -29.53 -6.69
CA ASP A 482 -9.34 -29.40 -5.46
C ASP A 482 -9.13 -30.62 -4.56
N ASN A 483 -9.20 -30.41 -3.25
CA ASN A 483 -9.11 -31.48 -2.27
C ASN A 483 -10.47 -32.19 -2.12
N TRP A 484 -10.61 -33.37 -2.73
CA TRP A 484 -11.78 -34.25 -2.54
C TRP A 484 -11.39 -35.67 -2.09
N LEU A 485 -10.08 -35.95 -1.94
CA LEU A 485 -9.50 -37.24 -1.53
C LEU A 485 -8.62 -37.15 -0.27
N GLU A 486 -8.78 -36.09 0.53
CA GLU A 486 -7.93 -35.67 1.66
C GLU A 486 -6.67 -34.89 1.27
N GLU A 487 -6.21 -35.05 0.03
CA GLU A 487 -5.21 -34.21 -0.62
C GLU A 487 -5.57 -33.99 -2.11
N PRO A 488 -5.15 -32.87 -2.74
CA PRO A 488 -5.27 -32.69 -4.18
C PRO A 488 -4.38 -33.68 -4.95
N LEU A 489 -4.88 -34.21 -6.07
CA LEU A 489 -4.11 -35.16 -6.90
C LEU A 489 -2.82 -34.54 -7.46
N VAL A 490 -2.80 -33.23 -7.71
CA VAL A 490 -1.57 -32.55 -8.13
C VAL A 490 -0.46 -32.62 -7.10
N ASP A 491 -0.81 -32.64 -5.82
CA ASP A 491 0.15 -32.71 -4.73
C ASP A 491 0.60 -34.17 -4.56
N LEU A 492 -0.33 -35.14 -4.62
CA LEU A 492 -0.03 -36.59 -4.59
C LEU A 492 0.95 -37.01 -5.70
N PHE A 493 0.76 -36.50 -6.92
CA PHE A 493 1.61 -36.80 -8.08
C PHE A 493 2.76 -35.81 -8.30
N ASN A 494 2.95 -34.83 -7.40
CA ASN A 494 3.98 -33.79 -7.49
C ASN A 494 4.02 -33.04 -8.84
N PHE A 495 2.85 -32.68 -9.38
CA PHE A 495 2.78 -31.92 -10.63
C PHE A 495 3.27 -30.48 -10.44
N PRO A 496 4.14 -29.95 -11.33
CA PRO A 496 4.58 -28.58 -11.23
C PRO A 496 3.43 -27.61 -11.56
N THR A 497 3.38 -26.49 -10.85
CA THR A 497 2.35 -25.43 -11.04
C THR A 497 2.24 -24.91 -12.47
N SER A 498 3.32 -25.01 -13.27
CA SER A 498 3.30 -24.68 -14.69
C SER A 498 2.33 -25.55 -15.49
N SER A 499 2.05 -26.78 -15.06
CA SER A 499 1.19 -27.74 -15.78
C SER A 499 -0.30 -27.59 -15.47
N TYR A 500 -0.68 -26.78 -14.47
CA TYR A 500 -2.06 -26.69 -13.98
C TYR A 500 -3.06 -26.23 -15.05
N HIS A 501 -2.59 -25.47 -16.05
CA HIS A 501 -3.43 -25.00 -17.14
C HIS A 501 -3.91 -26.11 -18.10
N HIS A 502 -3.24 -27.27 -18.10
CA HIS A 502 -3.68 -28.45 -18.84
C HIS A 502 -4.67 -29.33 -18.05
N LEU A 503 -4.81 -29.10 -16.73
CA LEU A 503 -5.59 -29.94 -15.82
C LEU A 503 -6.99 -29.36 -15.58
N THR A 504 -7.81 -29.30 -16.64
CA THR A 504 -9.12 -28.62 -16.62
C THR A 504 -10.31 -29.52 -16.30
N ALA A 505 -10.09 -30.83 -16.12
CA ALA A 505 -11.15 -31.81 -15.92
C ALA A 505 -11.93 -31.57 -14.61
N ARG A 506 -13.25 -31.79 -14.67
CA ARG A 506 -14.15 -31.76 -13.50
C ARG A 506 -14.37 -33.16 -12.97
N VAL A 507 -14.72 -33.26 -11.69
CA VAL A 507 -15.08 -34.55 -11.09
C VAL A 507 -16.27 -35.19 -11.82
N SER A 508 -17.24 -34.38 -12.26
CA SER A 508 -18.38 -34.88 -13.05
C SER A 508 -18.01 -35.57 -14.36
N SER A 509 -16.84 -35.28 -14.94
CA SER A 509 -16.35 -35.97 -16.15
C SER A 509 -15.97 -37.44 -15.89
N PHE A 510 -15.82 -37.82 -14.63
CA PHE A 510 -15.47 -39.18 -14.19
C PHE A 510 -16.61 -39.87 -13.44
N ILE A 511 -17.82 -39.32 -13.52
CA ILE A 511 -19.03 -39.90 -12.92
C ILE A 511 -20.03 -40.18 -14.04
N GLU A 512 -20.46 -41.43 -14.17
CA GLU A 512 -21.50 -41.81 -15.13
C GLU A 512 -22.51 -42.75 -14.46
N ASN A 513 -23.80 -42.44 -14.57
CA ASN A 513 -24.90 -43.19 -13.94
C ASN A 513 -24.76 -43.35 -12.41
N GLY A 514 -24.09 -42.42 -11.73
CA GLY A 514 -23.87 -42.47 -10.28
C GLY A 514 -22.71 -43.37 -9.85
N GLU A 515 -21.88 -43.83 -10.80
CA GLU A 515 -20.69 -44.63 -10.54
C GLU A 515 -19.43 -43.92 -11.06
N TRP A 516 -18.31 -44.16 -10.37
CA TRP A 516 -16.99 -43.67 -10.77
C TRP A 516 -16.49 -44.41 -12.01
N LYS A 517 -16.21 -43.68 -13.08
CA LYS A 517 -15.53 -44.17 -14.29
C LYS A 517 -14.13 -43.55 -14.39
N ILE A 518 -13.20 -44.10 -13.62
CA ILE A 518 -11.80 -43.69 -13.64
C ILE A 518 -11.03 -44.56 -14.65
N PRO A 519 -10.21 -43.98 -15.56
CA PRO A 519 -9.41 -44.75 -16.50
C PRO A 519 -8.47 -45.75 -15.81
N ALA A 520 -8.34 -46.96 -16.38
CA ALA A 520 -7.47 -48.01 -15.84
C ALA A 520 -5.99 -47.64 -15.75
N SER A 521 -5.54 -46.60 -16.46
CA SER A 521 -4.19 -46.04 -16.35
C SER A 521 -3.86 -45.50 -14.95
N PHE A 522 -4.87 -45.07 -14.18
CA PHE A 522 -4.66 -44.66 -12.77
C PHE A 522 -4.29 -45.84 -11.88
N ALA A 523 -4.82 -47.04 -12.16
CA ALA A 523 -4.49 -48.27 -11.44
C ALA A 523 -3.01 -48.65 -11.58
N GLN A 524 -2.39 -48.30 -12.70
CA GLN A 524 -0.99 -48.61 -12.99
C GLN A 524 -0.01 -47.71 -12.22
N GLN A 525 -0.44 -46.50 -11.86
CA GLN A 525 0.38 -45.56 -11.09
C GLN A 525 0.22 -45.75 -9.59
N ASP A 526 -1.01 -45.98 -9.10
CA ASP A 526 -1.28 -46.21 -7.70
C ASP A 526 -2.57 -47.04 -7.50
N ALA A 527 -2.42 -48.30 -7.08
CA ALA A 527 -3.54 -49.19 -6.80
C ALA A 527 -4.36 -48.77 -5.56
N THR A 528 -3.74 -48.06 -4.62
CA THR A 528 -4.40 -47.59 -3.39
C THR A 528 -5.32 -46.40 -3.65
N LEU A 529 -4.97 -45.56 -4.64
CA LEU A 529 -5.75 -44.41 -5.06
C LEU A 529 -7.15 -44.79 -5.55
N LEU A 530 -7.27 -45.81 -6.39
CA LEU A 530 -8.58 -46.27 -6.86
C LEU A 530 -9.46 -46.77 -5.71
N THR A 531 -8.84 -47.45 -4.74
CA THR A 531 -9.56 -47.90 -3.54
C THR A 531 -10.11 -46.71 -2.76
N ARG A 532 -9.32 -45.63 -2.58
CA ARG A 532 -9.76 -44.38 -1.93
C ARG A 532 -10.91 -43.72 -2.70
N ILE A 533 -10.84 -43.66 -4.03
CA ILE A 533 -11.90 -43.06 -4.86
C ILE A 533 -13.20 -43.85 -4.75
N HIS A 534 -13.15 -45.17 -4.85
CA HIS A 534 -14.34 -46.03 -4.77
C HIS A 534 -14.98 -46.05 -3.37
N GLN A 535 -14.25 -45.66 -2.32
CA GLN A 535 -14.82 -45.48 -0.97
C GLN A 535 -15.69 -44.22 -0.85
N ILE A 536 -15.57 -43.26 -1.76
CA ILE A 536 -16.43 -42.06 -1.78
C ILE A 536 -17.81 -42.44 -2.28
N MET A 537 -18.80 -42.42 -1.38
CA MET A 537 -20.19 -42.62 -1.73
C MET A 537 -20.75 -41.46 -2.55
N LEU A 538 -21.19 -41.76 -3.78
CA LEU A 538 -21.88 -40.80 -4.63
C LEU A 538 -23.38 -40.80 -4.34
N PRO A 539 -24.04 -39.62 -4.30
CA PRO A 539 -25.48 -39.56 -4.05
C PRO A 539 -26.27 -40.09 -5.26
N LYS A 540 -27.32 -40.88 -4.98
CA LYS A 540 -28.22 -41.42 -6.03
C LYS A 540 -29.04 -40.34 -6.74
N GLN A 541 -29.16 -39.16 -6.13
CA GLN A 541 -29.83 -37.98 -6.67
C GLN A 541 -28.81 -36.85 -6.78
N SER A 542 -28.94 -35.99 -7.79
CA SER A 542 -28.02 -34.87 -7.98
C SER A 542 -28.14 -33.87 -6.82
N LEU A 543 -27.12 -33.84 -5.96
CA LEU A 543 -26.94 -32.85 -4.90
C LEU A 543 -25.89 -31.81 -5.32
N GLU A 544 -25.90 -30.66 -4.65
CA GLU A 544 -24.85 -29.66 -4.86
C GLU A 544 -23.53 -30.10 -4.23
N ASP A 545 -22.40 -29.70 -4.83
CA ASP A 545 -21.08 -29.89 -4.25
C ASP A 545 -20.90 -28.92 -3.07
N ILE A 546 -20.39 -29.42 -1.94
CA ILE A 546 -20.24 -28.64 -0.71
C ILE A 546 -18.79 -28.67 -0.26
N LEU A 547 -18.17 -27.50 -0.09
CA LEU A 547 -16.89 -27.37 0.57
C LEU A 547 -17.10 -27.39 2.09
N VAL A 548 -16.45 -28.31 2.78
CA VAL A 548 -16.54 -28.45 4.24
C VAL A 548 -15.20 -28.18 4.92
N TRP A 549 -15.27 -27.51 6.07
CA TRP A 549 -14.14 -27.33 6.98
C TRP A 549 -13.97 -28.58 7.84
N CYS A 550 -12.83 -29.26 7.72
CA CYS A 550 -12.59 -30.56 8.36
C CYS A 550 -12.62 -30.49 9.89
N GLY A 551 -12.28 -29.34 10.48
CA GLY A 551 -12.31 -29.12 11.92
C GLY A 551 -13.67 -28.72 12.50
N SER A 552 -14.76 -28.76 11.72
CA SER A 552 -16.11 -28.40 12.19
C SER A 552 -17.07 -29.57 12.12
N THR A 553 -18.04 -29.62 13.04
CA THR A 553 -19.09 -30.63 13.08
C THR A 553 -20.18 -30.39 12.03
N ASP A 554 -20.44 -29.13 11.66
CA ASP A 554 -21.40 -28.73 10.62
C ASP A 554 -20.75 -28.50 9.24
N GLY A 555 -19.43 -28.70 9.14
CA GLY A 555 -18.64 -28.43 7.94
C GLY A 555 -18.46 -26.94 7.63
N SER A 556 -18.92 -26.01 8.46
CA SER A 556 -18.76 -24.57 8.26
C SER A 556 -17.71 -23.98 9.20
N LEU A 557 -16.90 -23.04 8.70
CA LEU A 557 -15.99 -22.28 9.57
C LEU A 557 -16.71 -21.05 10.12
N SER A 558 -17.21 -21.13 11.36
CA SER A 558 -17.71 -19.95 12.07
C SER A 558 -16.57 -19.01 12.51
N ALA A 559 -16.85 -17.74 12.78
CA ALA A 559 -15.84 -16.80 13.31
C ALA A 559 -15.27 -17.27 14.66
N LYS A 560 -16.06 -17.98 15.47
CA LYS A 560 -15.61 -18.58 16.73
C LYS A 560 -14.60 -19.70 16.48
N LEU A 561 -14.94 -20.64 15.58
CA LEU A 561 -14.05 -21.75 15.22
C LEU A 561 -12.77 -21.26 14.54
N ALA A 562 -12.84 -20.21 13.71
CA ALA A 562 -11.67 -19.57 13.11
C ALA A 562 -10.73 -19.00 14.18
N TYR A 563 -11.29 -18.38 15.23
CA TYR A 563 -10.49 -17.87 16.34
C TYR A 563 -9.84 -19.00 17.13
N GLU A 564 -10.58 -20.07 17.43
CA GLU A 564 -10.05 -21.23 18.13
C GLU A 564 -8.93 -21.91 17.32
N HIS A 565 -9.13 -22.10 16.01
CA HIS A 565 -8.15 -22.73 15.12
C HIS A 565 -6.82 -21.96 15.06
N LEU A 566 -6.85 -20.64 14.92
CA LEU A 566 -5.62 -19.83 14.88
C LEU A 566 -4.93 -19.69 16.24
N ASN A 567 -5.65 -19.93 17.33
CA ASN A 567 -5.17 -19.70 18.69
C ASN A 567 -5.17 -20.98 19.54
N GLN A 568 -5.09 -22.17 18.93
CA GLN A 568 -4.96 -23.41 19.70
C GLN A 568 -3.67 -23.37 20.51
N ALA A 569 -3.77 -23.78 21.78
CA ALA A 569 -2.78 -23.59 22.83
C ALA A 569 -1.37 -23.96 22.36
N GLN A 570 -0.48 -22.96 22.32
CA GLN A 570 0.94 -23.23 22.53
C GLN A 570 1.05 -23.89 23.90
N GLN A 571 1.81 -24.99 24.02
CA GLN A 571 1.94 -25.75 25.27
C GLN A 571 2.07 -24.82 26.48
N PRO A 572 1.41 -25.14 27.61
CA PRO A 572 1.42 -24.29 28.78
C PRO A 572 2.86 -24.17 29.29
N VAL A 573 3.53 -23.09 28.91
CA VAL A 573 4.70 -22.62 29.63
C VAL A 573 4.15 -22.01 30.90
N GLY A 574 4.11 -22.81 31.97
CA GLY A 574 3.71 -22.37 33.30
C GLY A 574 4.49 -21.13 33.73
N ASN A 575 3.87 -20.31 34.58
CA ASN A 575 4.51 -19.13 35.15
C ASN A 575 5.54 -19.62 36.19
N LEU A 576 6.77 -19.80 35.73
CA LEU A 576 7.84 -20.44 36.51
C LEU A 576 8.15 -19.65 37.79
N CYS A 577 8.02 -18.32 37.73
CA CYS A 577 8.13 -17.46 38.90
C CYS A 577 7.01 -17.75 39.91
N ALA A 578 5.76 -17.88 39.46
CA ALA A 578 4.62 -18.22 40.33
C ALA A 578 4.75 -19.63 40.92
N ASP A 579 5.20 -20.61 40.14
CA ASP A 579 5.41 -21.99 40.60
C ASP A 579 6.57 -22.10 41.60
N LYS A 580 7.69 -21.39 41.35
CA LYS A 580 8.80 -21.28 42.33
C LYS A 580 8.38 -20.48 43.57
N LEU A 581 7.56 -19.45 43.44
CA LEU A 581 6.99 -18.69 44.56
C LEU A 581 6.07 -19.54 45.43
N ALA A 582 5.21 -20.37 44.82
CA ALA A 582 4.35 -21.29 45.56
C ALA A 582 5.17 -22.30 46.38
N ASN A 583 6.32 -22.75 45.85
CA ASN A 583 7.25 -23.62 46.57
C ASN A 583 8.08 -22.89 47.64
N LEU A 584 8.43 -21.62 47.44
CA LEU A 584 9.18 -20.79 48.39
C LEU A 584 8.32 -20.20 49.52
N GLY A 585 7.01 -20.01 49.27
CA GLY A 585 6.06 -19.40 50.21
C GLY A 585 5.86 -20.19 51.51
N HIS A 586 6.25 -21.47 51.54
CA HIS A 586 6.23 -22.28 52.76
C HIS A 586 7.42 -22.02 53.71
N ALA A 587 8.43 -21.24 53.30
CA ALA A 587 9.68 -21.09 54.06
C ALA A 587 9.90 -19.70 54.69
N PHE A 588 9.03 -18.72 54.44
CA PHE A 588 9.27 -17.33 54.89
C PHE A 588 7.98 -16.64 55.34
N ASP A 589 7.79 -16.55 56.66
CA ASP A 589 6.53 -16.07 57.29
C ASP A 589 6.23 -14.57 57.13
N GLN A 590 7.15 -13.75 56.64
CA GLN A 590 6.94 -12.29 56.54
C GLN A 590 7.76 -11.66 55.40
N MET A 591 7.23 -11.66 54.17
CA MET A 591 7.85 -10.90 53.07
C MET A 591 6.84 -10.10 52.24
N GLU A 592 6.96 -8.77 52.26
CA GLU A 592 6.29 -7.84 51.35
C GLU A 592 7.02 -7.81 49.99
N TRP A 593 6.81 -8.84 49.17
CA TRP A 593 7.56 -9.12 47.94
C TRP A 593 7.42 -8.06 46.82
N TRP A 594 6.44 -7.15 46.91
CA TRP A 594 6.26 -6.07 45.92
C TRP A 594 7.35 -4.99 45.98
N ASN A 595 8.12 -4.95 47.08
CA ASN A 595 9.19 -3.96 47.28
C ASN A 595 10.60 -4.50 46.92
N SER A 596 10.84 -5.81 47.03
CA SER A 596 12.14 -6.43 46.78
C SER A 596 12.00 -7.88 46.29
N LEU A 597 12.23 -8.13 45.01
CA LEU A 597 12.15 -9.49 44.43
C LEU A 597 13.33 -10.35 44.93
N PRO A 598 13.10 -11.56 45.49
CA PRO A 598 14.18 -12.44 45.95
C PRO A 598 15.17 -12.75 44.83
N ALA A 599 16.47 -12.74 45.13
CA ALA A 599 17.52 -13.01 44.15
C ALA A 599 17.30 -14.30 43.32
N PRO A 600 16.79 -15.42 43.88
CA PRO A 600 16.55 -16.65 43.12
C PRO A 600 15.42 -16.56 42.07
N LEU A 601 14.51 -15.58 42.21
CA LEU A 601 13.34 -15.41 41.35
C LEU A 601 13.53 -14.30 40.31
N ARG A 602 14.64 -13.56 40.38
CA ARG A 602 14.84 -12.35 39.57
C ARG A 602 14.97 -12.66 38.08
N ASP A 603 15.67 -13.75 37.75
CA ASP A 603 15.86 -14.16 36.36
C ASP A 603 14.58 -14.78 35.79
N ASP A 604 13.87 -15.61 36.56
CA ASP A 604 12.56 -16.17 36.19
C ASP A 604 11.52 -15.06 35.99
N PHE A 605 11.47 -14.07 36.89
CA PHE A 605 10.59 -12.91 36.76
C PHE A 605 10.90 -12.05 35.53
N LEU A 606 12.17 -11.92 35.15
CA LEU A 606 12.56 -11.21 33.93
C LEU A 606 12.16 -11.98 32.67
N LEU A 607 12.32 -13.30 32.66
CA LEU A 607 11.89 -14.18 31.57
C LEU A 607 10.36 -14.13 31.40
N ASP A 608 9.61 -14.25 32.49
CA ASP A 608 8.15 -14.13 32.50
C ASP A 608 7.71 -12.73 32.04
N LYS A 609 8.35 -11.66 32.53
CA LYS A 609 8.03 -10.28 32.12
C LYS A 609 8.26 -10.03 30.62
N LEU A 610 9.22 -10.73 30.01
CA LEU A 610 9.53 -10.64 28.58
C LEU A 610 8.69 -11.61 27.72
N GLY A 611 7.99 -12.57 28.34
CA GLY A 611 7.16 -13.55 27.65
C GLY A 611 7.96 -14.48 26.74
N ILE A 612 9.22 -14.73 27.09
CA ILE A 612 10.13 -15.60 26.33
C ILE A 612 9.77 -17.06 26.69
N PRO A 613 9.35 -17.89 25.72
CA PRO A 613 9.16 -19.32 25.96
C PRO A 613 10.52 -20.00 26.20
N TYR A 614 10.52 -21.05 27.01
CA TYR A 614 11.70 -21.89 27.24
C TYR A 614 12.05 -22.73 26.00
#